data_AF-A0AAD3DC61-F1
#
_entry.id   AF-A0AAD3DC61-F1
#
_cell.length_a   1.000
_cell.length_b   1.000
_cell.length_c   1.000
_cell.angle_alpha   90.00
_cell.angle_beta   90.00
_cell.angle_gamma   90.00
#
_symmetry.space_group_name_H-M   'P 1'
#
loop_
_entity.id
_entity.type
_entity.pdbx_description
1 polymer ?
#
loop_
_entity_poly.entity_id
_entity_poly.type
_entity_poly.pdbx_seq_one_letter_code
_entity_poly.pdbx_strand_id
1 'polypeptide(L)'
;MLMRKCRALLSFALLSTICDSFSLSSSLSSTRSPSSIYATTQDQEKLDDISAITNRFLKDNEDRIDKFCRGTNEFWKGLVIEPVRNYVEVKPAGSSESDILSKLTAPPEVPGISRPVWLTILGSVPTALGWYGYYKFSVEEELFQYEVQNGKKVSGCGGYGTLFPFVYGILIGGACELIGLEVGNTIIEAAALWILLGQVNLYRRVNELCEEEKEKLGLTEPPLHAWWALLPPPLDVVVGLRQVHYLSEYWRVVRGDPYEKDVIAEDLFPFISSERFTLKEFVLQPKRWFWFTTNAKDIEL
;
A
#
# COMPACT_ATOMS: atom_id res chain seq x y z
N MET A 1 16.38 27.78 15.31
CA MET A 1 14.96 27.83 15.72
C MET A 1 14.01 28.27 14.58
N LEU A 2 14.44 29.14 13.66
CA LEU A 2 13.68 29.53 12.46
C LEU A 2 13.43 28.37 11.47
N MET A 3 14.41 27.47 11.29
CA MET A 3 14.29 26.31 10.38
C MET A 3 13.31 25.22 10.85
N ARG A 4 13.02 25.10 12.15
CA ARG A 4 11.98 24.18 12.66
C ARG A 4 10.57 24.65 12.34
N LYS A 5 10.34 25.98 12.28
CA LYS A 5 9.05 26.56 11.87
C LYS A 5 8.82 26.44 10.36
N CYS A 6 9.86 26.55 9.53
CA CYS A 6 9.75 26.29 8.09
C CYS A 6 9.47 24.81 7.76
N ARG A 7 10.06 23.84 8.51
CA ARG A 7 9.75 22.40 8.35
C ARG A 7 8.29 22.06 8.68
N ALA A 8 7.71 22.68 9.71
CA ALA A 8 6.30 22.53 10.03
C ALA A 8 5.39 23.13 8.96
N LEU A 9 5.73 24.30 8.43
CA LEU A 9 4.96 24.99 7.37
C LEU A 9 5.03 24.28 6.02
N LEU A 10 6.18 23.73 5.62
CA LEU A 10 6.29 22.94 4.39
C LEU A 10 5.52 21.60 4.49
N SER A 11 5.58 20.96 5.66
CA SER A 11 4.80 19.74 5.92
C SER A 11 3.30 20.03 5.92
N PHE A 12 2.87 21.15 6.48
CA PHE A 12 1.47 21.58 6.48
C PHE A 12 0.98 21.97 5.07
N ALA A 13 1.82 22.63 4.26
CA ALA A 13 1.48 23.03 2.90
C ALA A 13 1.39 21.82 1.95
N LEU A 14 2.27 20.83 2.10
CA LEU A 14 2.15 19.56 1.36
C LEU A 14 0.92 18.75 1.80
N LEU A 15 0.64 18.68 3.12
CA LEU A 15 -0.56 18.03 3.63
C LEU A 15 -1.86 18.73 3.19
N SER A 16 -1.88 20.07 3.12
CA SER A 16 -3.04 20.82 2.59
C SER A 16 -3.24 20.53 1.11
N THR A 17 -2.18 20.53 0.30
CA THR A 17 -2.30 20.28 -1.14
C THR A 17 -2.78 18.85 -1.44
N ILE A 18 -2.34 17.88 -0.63
CA ILE A 18 -2.79 16.48 -0.72
C ILE A 18 -4.24 16.33 -0.20
N CYS A 19 -4.62 17.02 0.88
CA CYS A 19 -6.00 17.04 1.38
C CYS A 19 -6.99 17.74 0.43
N ASP A 20 -6.58 18.82 -0.24
CA ASP A 20 -7.42 19.53 -1.21
C ASP A 20 -7.65 18.68 -2.47
N SER A 21 -6.65 17.86 -2.85
CA SER A 21 -6.79 16.84 -3.89
C SER A 21 -7.73 15.70 -3.47
N PHE A 22 -7.78 15.37 -2.17
CA PHE A 22 -8.69 14.37 -1.60
C PHE A 22 -10.14 14.87 -1.49
N SER A 23 -10.34 16.14 -1.19
CA SER A 23 -11.67 16.75 -1.00
C SER A 23 -12.42 16.99 -2.32
N LEU A 24 -11.68 17.22 -3.42
CA LEU A 24 -12.27 17.36 -4.75
C LEU A 24 -12.87 16.04 -5.30
N SER A 25 -12.35 14.88 -4.88
CA SER A 25 -12.87 13.58 -5.33
C SER A 25 -14.14 13.15 -4.58
N SER A 26 -14.36 13.65 -3.35
CA SER A 26 -15.49 13.26 -2.49
C SER A 26 -16.72 14.17 -2.57
N SER A 27 -16.64 15.30 -3.27
CA SER A 27 -17.72 16.31 -3.33
C SER A 27 -18.64 16.18 -4.56
N LEU A 28 -18.40 15.22 -5.46
CA LEU A 28 -19.20 15.01 -6.67
C LEU A 28 -20.37 14.02 -6.54
N SER A 29 -20.62 13.50 -5.34
CA SER A 29 -21.74 12.57 -5.10
C SER A 29 -22.59 12.96 -3.88
N SER A 30 -23.35 14.05 -3.96
CA SER A 30 -24.65 14.19 -3.26
C SER A 30 -25.19 15.61 -3.38
N THR A 31 -26.06 15.84 -4.36
CA THR A 31 -27.31 16.61 -4.15
C THR A 31 -28.22 16.38 -5.37
N ARG A 32 -29.06 15.33 -5.31
CA ARG A 32 -30.27 15.26 -6.14
C ARG A 32 -31.46 15.59 -5.24
N SER A 33 -31.96 16.83 -5.35
CA SER A 33 -33.37 17.10 -5.10
C SER A 33 -34.06 17.33 -6.45
N PRO A 34 -35.31 16.86 -6.63
CA PRO A 34 -35.99 16.93 -7.91
C PRO A 34 -36.71 18.27 -8.03
N SER A 35 -36.11 19.22 -8.74
CA SER A 35 -36.83 20.39 -9.23
C SER A 35 -36.48 20.65 -10.69
N SER A 36 -37.44 20.25 -11.54
CA SER A 36 -37.60 20.57 -12.95
C SER A 36 -37.05 21.94 -13.35
N ILE A 37 -35.96 21.95 -14.12
CA ILE A 37 -35.58 23.04 -15.02
C ILE A 37 -35.04 22.38 -16.29
N TYR A 38 -35.63 22.72 -17.45
CA TYR A 38 -35.16 22.29 -18.76
C TYR A 38 -33.71 22.76 -18.94
N ALA A 39 -32.74 21.85 -18.88
CA ALA A 39 -31.38 22.12 -19.33
C ALA A 39 -31.46 22.44 -20.83
N THR A 40 -31.01 23.63 -21.22
CA THR A 40 -30.89 24.01 -22.62
C THR A 40 -29.80 23.14 -23.26
N THR A 41 -29.95 22.80 -24.53
CA THR A 41 -28.99 21.99 -25.30
C THR A 41 -27.55 22.50 -25.19
N GLN A 42 -27.38 23.80 -24.97
CA GLN A 42 -26.11 24.49 -24.81
C GLN A 42 -25.39 24.22 -23.47
N ASP A 43 -26.13 23.95 -22.38
CA ASP A 43 -25.56 23.59 -21.08
C ASP A 43 -25.10 22.13 -21.05
N GLN A 44 -25.81 21.25 -21.77
CA GLN A 44 -25.46 19.84 -21.94
C GLN A 44 -24.16 19.68 -22.75
N GLU A 45 -24.01 20.41 -23.86
CA GLU A 45 -22.81 20.41 -24.71
C GLU A 45 -21.57 20.88 -23.94
N LYS A 46 -21.72 21.90 -23.09
CA LYS A 46 -20.64 22.41 -22.24
C LYS A 46 -20.23 21.41 -21.14
N LEU A 47 -21.18 20.67 -20.58
CA LEU A 47 -20.93 19.59 -19.60
C LEU A 47 -20.19 18.41 -20.24
N ASP A 48 -20.55 18.05 -21.48
CA ASP A 48 -19.89 16.99 -22.24
C ASP A 48 -18.45 17.37 -22.60
N ASP A 49 -18.21 18.64 -22.98
CA ASP A 49 -16.85 19.17 -23.22
C ASP A 49 -15.99 19.18 -21.95
N ILE A 50 -16.53 19.61 -20.81
CA ILE A 50 -15.81 19.59 -19.52
C ILE A 50 -15.49 18.15 -19.11
N SER A 51 -16.42 17.22 -19.29
CA SER A 51 -16.21 15.79 -19.05
C SER A 51 -15.11 15.23 -19.95
N ALA A 52 -15.12 15.55 -21.25
CA ALA A 52 -14.10 15.13 -22.20
C ALA A 52 -12.69 15.68 -21.86
N ILE A 53 -12.60 16.95 -21.45
CA ILE A 53 -11.35 17.57 -21.01
C ILE A 53 -10.83 16.91 -19.74
N THR A 54 -11.72 16.67 -18.77
CA THR A 54 -11.37 16.03 -17.49
C THR A 54 -10.89 14.61 -17.71
N ASN A 55 -11.60 13.82 -18.52
CA ASN A 55 -11.21 12.46 -18.86
C ASN A 55 -9.87 12.40 -19.59
N ARG A 56 -9.60 13.37 -20.48
CA ARG A 56 -8.29 13.48 -21.14
C ARG A 56 -7.18 13.78 -20.14
N PHE A 57 -7.40 14.75 -19.25
CA PHE A 57 -6.42 15.11 -18.22
C PHE A 57 -6.13 13.95 -17.26
N LEU A 58 -7.16 13.24 -16.80
CA LEU A 58 -7.00 12.06 -15.96
C LEU A 58 -6.23 10.96 -16.68
N LYS A 59 -6.62 10.65 -17.92
CA LYS A 59 -5.95 9.64 -18.74
C LYS A 59 -4.48 9.97 -18.99
N ASP A 60 -4.17 11.23 -19.33
CA ASP A 60 -2.80 11.69 -19.55
C ASP A 60 -1.96 11.57 -18.28
N ASN A 61 -2.53 11.88 -17.11
CA ASN A 61 -1.84 11.71 -15.83
C ASN A 61 -1.60 10.24 -15.49
N GLU A 62 -2.60 9.37 -15.67
CA GLU A 62 -2.43 7.93 -15.48
C GLU A 62 -1.36 7.34 -16.41
N ASP A 63 -1.34 7.75 -17.68
CA ASP A 63 -0.35 7.27 -18.65
C ASP A 63 1.07 7.77 -18.30
N ARG A 64 1.19 8.96 -17.70
CA ARG A 64 2.46 9.46 -17.18
C ARG A 64 2.92 8.70 -15.95
N ILE A 65 2.00 8.38 -15.04
CA ILE A 65 2.28 7.58 -13.84
C ILE A 65 2.73 6.17 -14.24
N ASP A 66 2.00 5.51 -15.15
CA ASP A 66 2.35 4.17 -15.66
C ASP A 66 3.78 4.16 -16.25
N LYS A 67 4.09 5.11 -17.13
CA LYS A 67 5.43 5.25 -17.73
C LYS A 67 6.51 5.52 -16.69
N PHE A 68 6.22 6.40 -15.72
CA PHE A 68 7.15 6.71 -14.64
C PHE A 68 7.44 5.45 -13.81
N CYS A 69 6.41 4.77 -13.32
CA CYS A 69 6.53 3.57 -12.49
C CYS A 69 7.28 2.44 -13.21
N ARG A 70 6.97 2.17 -14.47
CA ARG A 70 7.70 1.19 -15.29
C ARG A 70 9.15 1.58 -15.49
N GLY A 71 9.39 2.84 -15.86
CA GLY A 71 10.74 3.37 -16.08
C GLY A 71 11.59 3.32 -14.81
N THR A 72 11.01 3.67 -13.67
CA THR A 72 11.67 3.56 -12.36
C THR A 72 11.99 2.12 -12.02
N ASN A 73 11.03 1.18 -12.16
CA ASN A 73 11.28 -0.24 -11.89
C ASN A 73 12.45 -0.77 -12.74
N GLU A 74 12.40 -0.56 -14.06
CA GLU A 74 13.42 -1.05 -14.99
C GLU A 74 14.79 -0.39 -14.77
N PHE A 75 14.82 0.91 -14.45
CA PHE A 75 16.07 1.60 -14.09
C PHE A 75 16.75 0.93 -12.89
N TRP A 76 16.00 0.70 -11.80
CA TRP A 76 16.56 0.10 -10.58
C TRP A 76 16.90 -1.37 -10.76
N LYS A 77 16.08 -2.12 -11.50
CA LYS A 77 16.36 -3.49 -11.90
C LYS A 77 17.68 -3.62 -12.67
N GLY A 78 17.99 -2.65 -13.53
CA GLY A 78 19.24 -2.56 -14.27
C GLY A 78 20.50 -2.43 -13.40
N LEU A 79 20.37 -1.85 -12.20
CA LEU A 79 21.46 -1.69 -11.23
C LEU A 79 21.72 -2.94 -10.37
N VAL A 80 20.80 -3.91 -10.38
CA VAL A 80 20.92 -5.14 -9.60
C VAL A 80 21.87 -6.12 -10.29
N ILE A 81 22.81 -6.68 -9.53
CA ILE A 81 23.71 -7.72 -10.02
C ILE A 81 22.94 -8.96 -10.46
N GLU A 82 23.42 -9.62 -11.52
CA GLU A 82 22.75 -10.76 -12.15
C GLU A 82 22.37 -11.90 -11.19
N PRO A 83 23.21 -12.33 -10.23
CA PRO A 83 22.83 -13.41 -9.31
C PRO A 83 21.61 -13.06 -8.44
N VAL A 84 21.53 -11.81 -7.97
CA VAL A 84 20.39 -11.34 -7.17
C VAL A 84 19.16 -11.21 -8.05
N ARG A 85 19.31 -10.66 -9.26
CA ARG A 85 18.23 -10.52 -10.23
C ARG A 85 17.62 -11.88 -10.61
N ASN A 86 18.46 -12.89 -10.84
CA ASN A 86 18.03 -14.25 -11.16
C ASN A 86 17.35 -14.92 -9.97
N TYR A 87 17.82 -14.64 -8.74
CA TYR A 87 17.18 -15.15 -7.53
C TYR A 87 15.78 -14.57 -7.33
N VAL A 88 15.60 -13.26 -7.54
CA VAL A 88 14.32 -12.57 -7.33
C VAL A 88 13.48 -12.44 -8.61
N GLU A 89 13.81 -13.20 -9.66
CA GLU A 89 13.05 -13.20 -10.89
C GLU A 89 11.64 -13.72 -10.63
N VAL A 90 10.66 -13.06 -11.24
CA VAL A 90 9.25 -13.39 -11.05
C VAL A 90 8.95 -14.72 -11.73
N LYS A 91 8.37 -15.66 -10.97
CA LYS A 91 8.03 -16.99 -11.44
C LYS A 91 6.52 -17.17 -11.63
N PRO A 92 6.06 -18.14 -12.44
CA PRO A 92 4.65 -18.52 -12.48
C PRO A 92 4.20 -19.09 -11.13
N ALA A 93 2.94 -18.91 -10.79
CA ALA A 93 2.36 -19.48 -9.56
C ALA A 93 2.55 -21.00 -9.49
N GLY A 94 2.87 -21.49 -8.29
CA GLY A 94 3.12 -22.92 -8.03
C GLY A 94 4.54 -23.38 -8.37
N SER A 95 5.47 -22.45 -8.60
CA SER A 95 6.88 -22.76 -8.82
C SER A 95 7.62 -23.15 -7.54
N SER A 96 7.11 -22.74 -6.39
CA SER A 96 7.61 -23.05 -5.06
C SER A 96 6.80 -24.16 -4.40
N GLU A 97 7.47 -25.03 -3.64
CA GLU A 97 6.81 -26.06 -2.85
C GLU A 97 5.94 -25.42 -1.75
N SER A 98 4.92 -26.15 -1.29
CA SER A 98 3.95 -25.65 -0.32
C SER A 98 4.46 -25.59 1.12
N ASP A 99 5.71 -25.98 1.38
CA ASP A 99 6.29 -25.97 2.72
C ASP A 99 6.63 -24.55 3.21
N ILE A 100 6.73 -24.40 4.53
CA ILE A 100 6.92 -23.11 5.21
C ILE A 100 8.22 -22.43 4.75
N LEU A 101 9.31 -23.19 4.62
CA LEU A 101 10.61 -22.64 4.26
C LEU A 101 10.60 -22.19 2.80
N SER A 102 10.07 -23.01 1.90
CA SER A 102 9.91 -22.62 0.50
C SER A 102 9.03 -21.39 0.35
N LYS A 103 7.88 -21.28 1.03
CA LYS A 103 7.05 -20.06 1.00
C LYS A 103 7.81 -18.81 1.53
N LEU A 104 8.67 -18.97 2.54
CA LEU A 104 9.48 -17.86 3.10
C LEU A 104 10.58 -17.39 2.17
N THR A 105 11.22 -18.29 1.43
CA THR A 105 12.34 -17.98 0.54
C THR A 105 11.94 -17.89 -0.93
N ALA A 106 10.66 -18.16 -1.24
CA ALA A 106 10.17 -18.18 -2.59
C ALA A 106 10.33 -16.80 -3.25
N PRO A 107 10.85 -16.77 -4.49
CA PRO A 107 10.87 -15.55 -5.26
C PRO A 107 9.46 -15.03 -5.49
N PRO A 108 9.33 -13.76 -5.94
CA PRO A 108 8.06 -13.22 -6.37
C PRO A 108 7.36 -14.16 -7.38
N GLU A 109 6.07 -14.40 -7.21
CA GLU A 109 5.27 -15.18 -8.17
C GLU A 109 4.07 -14.38 -8.70
N VAL A 110 3.55 -14.74 -9.86
CA VAL A 110 2.30 -14.15 -10.38
C VAL A 110 1.31 -15.25 -10.77
N PRO A 111 0.05 -15.23 -10.24
CA PRO A 111 -0.46 -14.40 -9.13
C PRO A 111 0.41 -14.47 -7.86
N GLY A 112 0.39 -13.47 -6.96
CA GLY A 112 1.30 -13.38 -5.79
C GLY A 112 1.13 -14.49 -4.75
N ILE A 113 2.15 -14.76 -3.92
CA ILE A 113 2.10 -15.84 -2.90
C ILE A 113 1.29 -15.38 -1.68
N SER A 114 0.40 -16.25 -1.19
CA SER A 114 -0.33 -16.09 0.07
C SER A 114 0.63 -16.21 1.27
N ARG A 115 1.11 -15.06 1.76
CA ARG A 115 2.03 -14.96 2.91
C ARG A 115 1.28 -14.44 4.15
N PRO A 116 0.77 -15.32 5.03
CA PRO A 116 0.00 -14.91 6.20
C PRO A 116 0.86 -14.12 7.19
N VAL A 117 0.21 -13.42 8.13
CA VAL A 117 0.87 -12.52 9.07
C VAL A 117 1.83 -13.28 9.96
N TRP A 118 1.46 -14.47 10.44
CA TRP A 118 2.36 -15.29 11.26
C TRP A 118 3.66 -15.64 10.54
N LEU A 119 3.61 -15.92 9.24
CA LEU A 119 4.77 -16.25 8.42
C LEU A 119 5.68 -15.02 8.27
N THR A 120 5.05 -13.87 8.05
CA THR A 120 5.74 -12.59 7.94
C THR A 120 6.46 -12.22 9.24
N ILE A 121 5.80 -12.42 10.39
CA ILE A 121 6.41 -12.20 11.71
C ILE A 121 7.56 -13.19 11.94
N LEU A 122 7.38 -14.47 11.60
CA LEU A 122 8.39 -15.52 11.77
C LEU A 122 9.68 -15.21 10.99
N GLY A 123 9.57 -14.70 9.76
CA GLY A 123 10.74 -14.26 9.00
C GLY A 123 11.34 -12.95 9.53
N SER A 124 10.49 -12.00 9.89
CA SER A 124 10.92 -10.62 10.17
C SER A 124 11.54 -10.44 11.56
N VAL A 125 10.98 -11.04 12.61
CA VAL A 125 11.46 -10.82 13.98
C VAL A 125 12.88 -11.35 14.20
N PRO A 126 13.23 -12.60 13.81
CA PRO A 126 14.58 -13.12 13.99
C PRO A 126 15.64 -12.40 13.15
N THR A 127 15.23 -11.79 12.03
CA THR A 127 16.14 -11.08 11.11
C THR A 127 16.18 -9.57 11.36
N ALA A 128 15.63 -9.08 12.48
CA ALA A 128 15.54 -7.65 12.80
C ALA A 128 14.92 -6.83 11.65
N LEU A 129 13.82 -7.32 11.08
CA LEU A 129 13.10 -6.78 9.93
C LEU A 129 13.83 -6.90 8.58
N GLY A 130 14.98 -7.57 8.51
CA GLY A 130 15.67 -7.81 7.24
C GLY A 130 14.81 -8.57 6.24
N TRP A 131 14.14 -9.64 6.69
CA TRP A 131 13.21 -10.40 5.85
C TRP A 131 11.96 -9.59 5.47
N TYR A 132 11.53 -8.66 6.33
CA TYR A 132 10.41 -7.76 6.00
C TYR A 132 10.71 -6.90 4.77
N GLY A 133 11.98 -6.48 4.58
CA GLY A 133 12.43 -5.83 3.37
C GLY A 133 12.25 -6.71 2.12
N TYR A 134 12.62 -7.99 2.22
CA TYR A 134 12.42 -8.96 1.13
C TYR A 134 10.93 -9.22 0.85
N TYR A 135 10.12 -9.34 1.89
CA TYR A 135 8.67 -9.42 1.76
C TYR A 135 8.09 -8.20 1.04
N LYS A 136 8.49 -6.98 1.44
CA LYS A 136 8.06 -5.73 0.81
C LYS A 136 8.47 -5.64 -0.65
N PHE A 137 9.69 -6.03 -0.96
CA PHE A 137 10.14 -6.17 -2.34
C PHE A 137 9.23 -7.12 -3.12
N SER A 138 8.98 -8.30 -2.56
CA SER A 138 8.22 -9.36 -3.24
C SER A 138 6.79 -8.91 -3.52
N VAL A 139 6.05 -8.44 -2.52
CA VAL A 139 4.64 -8.05 -2.74
C VAL A 139 4.49 -6.90 -3.74
N GLU A 140 5.40 -5.93 -3.72
CA GLU A 140 5.38 -4.82 -4.69
C GLU A 140 5.67 -5.30 -6.11
N GLU A 141 6.62 -6.22 -6.27
CA GLU A 141 6.97 -6.78 -7.57
C GLU A 141 5.88 -7.73 -8.10
N GLU A 142 5.30 -8.58 -7.25
CA GLU A 142 4.17 -9.45 -7.60
C GLU A 142 2.98 -8.63 -8.08
N LEU A 143 2.62 -7.56 -7.34
CA LEU A 143 1.53 -6.66 -7.72
C LEU A 143 1.83 -5.91 -9.02
N PHE A 144 3.05 -5.40 -9.18
CA PHE A 144 3.47 -4.73 -10.41
C PHE A 144 3.35 -5.66 -11.61
N GLN A 145 3.93 -6.87 -11.54
CA GLN A 145 3.88 -7.83 -12.65
C GLN A 145 2.45 -8.32 -12.91
N TYR A 146 1.64 -8.51 -11.87
CA TYR A 146 0.22 -8.85 -12.01
C TYR A 146 -0.57 -7.76 -12.76
N GLU A 147 -0.36 -6.48 -12.43
CA GLU A 147 -0.98 -5.36 -13.15
C GLU A 147 -0.53 -5.33 -14.62
N VAL A 148 0.78 -5.52 -14.87
CA VAL A 148 1.33 -5.56 -16.24
C VAL A 148 0.73 -6.70 -17.06
N GLN A 149 0.68 -7.91 -16.52
CA GLN A 149 0.17 -9.10 -17.22
C GLN A 149 -1.33 -9.01 -17.53
N ASN A 150 -2.10 -8.38 -16.65
CA ASN A 150 -3.54 -8.16 -16.85
C ASN A 150 -3.86 -6.93 -17.70
N GLY A 151 -2.85 -6.25 -18.27
CA GLY A 151 -3.05 -5.06 -19.10
C GLY A 151 -3.59 -3.86 -18.33
N LYS A 152 -3.48 -3.84 -16.99
CA LYS A 152 -3.84 -2.70 -16.15
C LYS A 152 -2.73 -1.66 -16.20
N LYS A 153 -3.09 -0.38 -16.03
CA LYS A 153 -2.09 0.69 -15.83
C LYS A 153 -1.43 0.50 -14.48
N VAL A 154 -0.10 0.53 -14.46
CA VAL A 154 0.62 0.36 -13.18
C VAL A 154 0.60 1.68 -12.40
N SER A 155 0.36 1.57 -11.10
CA SER A 155 0.41 2.73 -10.21
C SER A 155 1.49 2.62 -9.13
N GLY A 156 2.13 1.45 -8.99
CA GLY A 156 3.31 1.24 -8.14
C GLY A 156 4.57 1.00 -8.96
N CYS A 157 5.74 1.36 -8.41
CA CYS A 157 7.03 1.21 -9.08
C CYS A 157 7.64 -0.20 -8.95
N GLY A 158 6.86 -1.20 -8.50
CA GLY A 158 7.32 -2.56 -8.23
C GLY A 158 8.38 -2.67 -7.13
N GLY A 159 8.90 -3.88 -6.90
CA GLY A 159 9.84 -4.14 -5.81
C GLY A 159 11.14 -3.38 -5.98
N TYR A 160 11.67 -3.38 -7.21
CA TYR A 160 12.90 -2.65 -7.55
C TYR A 160 12.71 -1.15 -7.37
N GLY A 161 11.68 -0.58 -7.99
CA GLY A 161 11.46 0.86 -7.97
C GLY A 161 10.98 1.41 -6.63
N THR A 162 10.40 0.61 -5.75
CA THR A 162 10.00 1.06 -4.41
C THR A 162 11.12 0.92 -3.39
N LEU A 163 11.76 -0.26 -3.28
CA LEU A 163 12.71 -0.54 -2.20
C LEU A 163 14.12 -0.02 -2.48
N PHE A 164 14.61 -0.08 -3.73
CA PHE A 164 16.00 0.28 -4.02
C PHE A 164 16.30 1.77 -3.84
N PRO A 165 15.45 2.73 -4.28
CA PRO A 165 15.68 4.14 -3.98
C PRO A 165 15.80 4.40 -2.48
N PHE A 166 14.99 3.72 -1.67
CA PHE A 166 15.06 3.83 -0.22
C PHE A 166 16.40 3.32 0.31
N VAL A 167 16.79 2.09 -0.02
CA VAL A 167 18.05 1.49 0.45
C VAL A 167 19.25 2.31 -0.01
N TYR A 168 19.30 2.70 -1.28
CA TYR A 168 20.39 3.55 -1.80
C TYR A 168 20.39 4.93 -1.15
N GLY A 169 19.23 5.53 -0.93
CA GLY A 169 19.12 6.81 -0.25
C GLY A 169 19.64 6.75 1.20
N ILE A 170 19.30 5.70 1.94
CA ILE A 170 19.85 5.49 3.29
C ILE A 170 21.37 5.27 3.25
N LEU A 171 21.89 4.45 2.34
CA LEU A 171 23.33 4.17 2.25
C LEU A 171 24.14 5.40 1.83
N ILE A 172 23.70 6.11 0.78
CA ILE A 172 24.36 7.32 0.28
C ILE A 172 24.24 8.43 1.32
N GLY A 173 23.04 8.65 1.86
CA GLY A 173 22.78 9.68 2.84
C GLY A 173 23.57 9.46 4.13
N GLY A 174 23.62 8.22 4.62
CA GLY A 174 24.42 7.83 5.79
C GLY A 174 25.92 7.99 5.54
N ALA A 175 26.41 7.57 4.37
CA ALA A 175 27.81 7.79 4.00
C ALA A 175 28.16 9.29 3.93
N CYS A 176 27.29 10.12 3.33
CA CYS A 176 27.45 11.58 3.29
C CYS A 176 27.47 12.20 4.70
N GLU A 177 26.61 11.74 5.61
CA GLU A 177 26.59 12.21 7.00
C GLU A 177 27.88 11.82 7.74
N LEU A 178 28.39 10.60 7.53
CA LEU A 178 29.64 10.14 8.13
C LEU A 178 30.87 10.97 7.69
N ILE A 179 30.88 11.50 6.48
CA ILE A 179 31.94 12.39 5.98
C ILE A 179 31.65 13.88 6.25
N GLY A 180 30.59 14.20 7.00
CA GLY A 180 30.26 15.56 7.42
C GLY A 180 29.56 16.43 6.37
N LEU A 181 28.99 15.83 5.32
CA LEU A 181 28.21 16.57 4.33
C LEU A 181 26.76 16.75 4.79
N GLU A 182 26.31 18.00 4.93
CA GLU A 182 24.95 18.34 5.37
C GLU A 182 23.84 17.79 4.44
N VAL A 183 24.18 17.48 3.18
CA VAL A 183 23.25 16.87 2.23
C VAL A 183 22.81 15.46 2.63
N GLY A 184 23.58 14.76 3.47
CA GLY A 184 23.29 13.38 3.89
C GLY A 184 21.91 13.24 4.54
N ASN A 185 21.58 14.16 5.46
CA ASN A 185 20.28 14.18 6.13
C ASN A 185 19.11 14.40 5.15
N THR A 186 19.28 15.28 4.17
CA THR A 186 18.25 15.54 3.16
C THR A 186 17.99 14.30 2.29
N ILE A 187 19.03 13.54 1.96
CA ILE A 187 18.90 12.29 1.18
C ILE A 187 18.17 11.23 2.01
N ILE A 188 18.52 11.08 3.29
CA ILE A 188 17.83 10.15 4.22
C ILE A 188 16.35 10.53 4.35
N GLU A 189 16.04 11.81 4.54
CA GLU A 189 14.65 12.31 4.64
C GLU A 189 13.87 12.04 3.34
N ALA A 190 14.49 12.26 2.17
CA ALA A 190 13.87 11.95 0.88
C ALA A 190 13.62 10.45 0.68
N ALA A 191 14.56 9.60 1.12
CA ALA A 191 14.41 8.15 1.09
C ALA A 191 13.24 7.69 1.99
N ALA A 192 13.15 8.24 3.19
CA ALA A 192 12.06 7.96 4.13
C ALA A 192 10.70 8.40 3.56
N LEU A 193 10.64 9.58 2.92
CA LEU A 193 9.42 10.04 2.24
C LEU A 193 9.04 9.11 1.07
N TRP A 194 10.02 8.66 0.30
CA TRP A 194 9.78 7.75 -0.83
C TRP A 194 9.14 6.44 -0.40
N ILE A 195 9.70 5.77 0.61
CA ILE A 195 9.15 4.50 1.09
C ILE A 195 7.76 4.68 1.73
N LEU A 196 7.52 5.81 2.40
CA LEU A 196 6.21 6.15 2.97
C LEU A 196 5.15 6.36 1.89
N LEU A 197 5.48 7.08 0.81
CA LEU A 197 4.58 7.25 -0.34
C LEU A 197 4.29 5.91 -1.03
N GLY A 198 5.31 5.06 -1.17
CA GLY A 198 5.15 3.68 -1.65
C GLY A 198 4.17 2.89 -0.78
N GLN A 199 4.30 2.99 0.53
CA GLN A 199 3.42 2.31 1.50
C GLN A 199 1.97 2.78 1.43
N VAL A 200 1.72 4.09 1.35
CA VAL A 200 0.35 4.64 1.17
C VAL A 200 -0.27 4.12 -0.13
N ASN A 201 0.51 4.13 -1.22
CA ASN A 201 0.04 3.66 -2.52
C ASN A 201 -0.22 2.15 -2.53
N LEU A 202 0.62 1.34 -1.88
CA LEU A 202 0.39 -0.08 -1.68
C LEU A 202 -0.94 -0.35 -0.99
N TYR A 203 -1.26 0.41 0.07
CA TYR A 203 -2.53 0.24 0.80
C TYR A 203 -3.74 0.56 -0.07
N ARG A 204 -3.65 1.56 -0.95
CA ARG A 204 -4.69 1.86 -1.94
C ARG A 204 -4.85 0.71 -2.94
N ARG A 205 -3.75 0.19 -3.49
CA ARG A 205 -3.78 -0.93 -4.44
C ARG A 205 -4.36 -2.19 -3.83
N VAL A 206 -4.02 -2.50 -2.58
CA VAL A 206 -4.62 -3.63 -1.86
C VAL A 206 -6.13 -3.44 -1.66
N ASN A 207 -6.57 -2.24 -1.32
CA ASN A 207 -8.00 -1.92 -1.24
C ASN A 207 -8.72 -2.12 -2.57
N GLU A 208 -8.12 -1.71 -3.69
CA GLU A 208 -8.69 -1.89 -5.03
C GLU A 208 -8.85 -3.38 -5.36
N LEU A 209 -7.84 -4.20 -5.06
CA LEU A 209 -7.90 -5.65 -5.25
C LEU A 209 -8.95 -6.31 -4.35
N CYS A 210 -9.05 -5.91 -3.09
CA CYS A 210 -10.07 -6.42 -2.18
C CYS A 210 -11.49 -6.02 -2.61
N GLU A 211 -11.67 -4.87 -3.27
CA GLU A 211 -12.96 -4.47 -3.83
C GLU A 211 -13.33 -5.30 -5.07
N GLU A 212 -12.35 -5.70 -5.90
CA GLU A 212 -12.57 -6.58 -7.06
C GLU A 212 -13.10 -7.96 -6.64
N GLU A 213 -12.62 -8.51 -5.52
CA GLU A 213 -12.96 -9.86 -5.02
C GLU A 213 -13.80 -9.84 -3.73
N LYS A 214 -14.51 -8.73 -3.50
CA LYS A 214 -15.23 -8.42 -2.27
C LYS A 214 -16.21 -9.50 -1.81
N GLU A 215 -16.98 -10.08 -2.74
CA GLU A 215 -17.96 -11.13 -2.43
C GLU A 215 -17.27 -12.42 -1.94
N LYS A 216 -16.14 -12.80 -2.55
CA LYS A 216 -15.38 -14.00 -2.17
C LYS A 216 -14.62 -13.82 -0.86
N LEU A 217 -14.21 -12.58 -0.57
CA LEU A 217 -13.53 -12.20 0.66
C LEU A 217 -14.52 -11.92 1.82
N GLY A 218 -15.83 -11.85 1.54
CA GLY A 218 -16.84 -11.54 2.54
C GLY A 218 -16.73 -10.12 3.11
N LEU A 219 -16.25 -9.16 2.30
CA LEU A 219 -16.01 -7.78 2.74
C LEU A 219 -17.19 -6.87 2.39
N THR A 220 -17.50 -5.93 3.28
CA THR A 220 -18.52 -4.88 3.06
C THR A 220 -17.89 -3.58 2.56
N GLU A 221 -16.64 -3.32 2.94
CA GLU A 221 -15.89 -2.12 2.61
C GLU A 221 -14.39 -2.43 2.43
N PRO A 222 -13.62 -1.53 1.77
CA PRO A 222 -12.18 -1.66 1.67
C PRO A 222 -11.52 -1.73 3.05
N PRO A 223 -10.66 -2.73 3.30
CA PRO A 223 -10.24 -3.04 4.67
C PRO A 223 -9.22 -2.06 5.27
N LEU A 224 -8.51 -1.28 4.45
CA LEU A 224 -7.40 -0.44 4.90
C LEU A 224 -7.75 1.05 4.85
N HIS A 225 -7.36 1.79 5.89
CA HIS A 225 -7.25 3.24 5.82
C HIS A 225 -5.85 3.62 5.35
N ALA A 226 -5.67 3.86 4.05
CA ALA A 226 -4.34 4.13 3.48
C ALA A 226 -3.58 5.27 4.19
N TRP A 227 -4.30 6.30 4.64
CA TRP A 227 -3.72 7.42 5.38
C TRP A 227 -3.21 7.06 6.79
N TRP A 228 -3.59 5.90 7.35
CA TRP A 228 -3.03 5.44 8.64
C TRP A 228 -1.55 5.12 8.54
N ALA A 229 -1.00 4.94 7.34
CA ALA A 229 0.45 4.85 7.14
C ALA A 229 1.20 6.09 7.64
N LEU A 230 0.54 7.25 7.66
CA LEU A 230 1.12 8.53 8.10
C LEU A 230 1.05 8.74 9.61
N LEU A 231 0.34 7.86 10.33
CA LEU A 231 0.19 7.97 11.78
C LEU A 231 1.44 7.47 12.50
N PRO A 232 1.78 8.03 13.67
CA PRO A 232 2.92 7.55 14.44
C PRO A 232 2.68 6.12 14.94
N PRO A 233 3.77 5.38 15.22
CA PRO A 233 3.67 4.11 15.91
C PRO A 233 2.85 4.22 17.20
N PRO A 234 1.97 3.24 17.50
CA PRO A 234 1.85 1.92 16.86
C PRO A 234 0.82 1.81 15.71
N LEU A 235 0.18 2.91 15.28
CA LEU A 235 -0.96 2.86 14.35
C LEU A 235 -0.56 2.50 12.91
N ASP A 236 0.65 2.89 12.48
CA ASP A 236 1.26 2.48 11.21
C ASP A 236 1.47 0.95 11.13
N VAL A 237 1.89 0.35 12.25
CA VAL A 237 2.08 -1.10 12.38
C VAL A 237 0.73 -1.81 12.29
N VAL A 238 -0.32 -1.28 12.92
CA VAL A 238 -1.67 -1.84 12.86
C VAL A 238 -2.16 -1.95 11.42
N VAL A 239 -2.08 -0.86 10.64
CA VAL A 239 -2.50 -0.89 9.24
C VAL A 239 -1.57 -1.74 8.37
N GLY A 240 -0.27 -1.82 8.72
CA GLY A 240 0.68 -2.72 8.06
C GLY A 240 0.34 -4.20 8.23
N LEU A 241 -0.03 -4.63 9.44
CA LEU A 241 -0.45 -6.00 9.70
C LEU A 241 -1.76 -6.34 8.98
N ARG A 242 -2.73 -5.42 8.99
CA ARG A 242 -3.97 -5.56 8.18
C ARG A 242 -3.63 -5.72 6.71
N GLN A 243 -2.72 -4.91 6.17
CA GLN A 243 -2.31 -4.99 4.77
C GLN A 243 -1.73 -6.36 4.42
N VAL A 244 -0.89 -6.93 5.28
CA VAL A 244 -0.31 -8.27 5.09
C VAL A 244 -1.42 -9.32 5.04
N HIS A 245 -2.35 -9.29 6.00
CA HIS A 245 -3.46 -10.23 6.07
C HIS A 245 -4.36 -10.19 4.83
N TYR A 246 -4.89 -9.01 4.47
CA TYR A 246 -5.82 -8.91 3.35
C TYR A 246 -5.19 -9.18 1.99
N LEU A 247 -3.92 -8.83 1.80
CA LEU A 247 -3.20 -9.20 0.59
C LEU A 247 -2.97 -10.72 0.52
N SER A 248 -2.67 -11.36 1.64
CA SER A 248 -2.55 -12.83 1.71
C SER A 248 -3.88 -13.51 1.36
N GLU A 249 -4.99 -13.03 1.91
CA GLU A 249 -6.33 -13.56 1.62
C GLU A 249 -6.74 -13.35 0.16
N TYR A 250 -6.45 -12.18 -0.41
CA TYR A 250 -6.67 -11.93 -1.83
C TYR A 250 -5.93 -12.95 -2.70
N TRP A 251 -4.63 -13.14 -2.46
CA TRP A 251 -3.84 -14.10 -3.24
C TRP A 251 -4.30 -15.54 -3.06
N ARG A 252 -4.71 -15.93 -1.85
CA ARG A 252 -5.30 -17.24 -1.58
C ARG A 252 -6.54 -17.47 -2.45
N VAL A 253 -7.45 -16.50 -2.51
CA VAL A 253 -8.67 -16.56 -3.32
C VAL A 253 -8.34 -16.63 -4.82
N VAL A 254 -7.43 -15.80 -5.30
CA VAL A 254 -7.03 -15.76 -6.72
C VAL A 254 -6.33 -17.05 -7.15
N ARG A 255 -5.51 -17.66 -6.28
CA ARG A 255 -4.83 -18.93 -6.54
C ARG A 255 -5.73 -20.16 -6.35
N GLY A 256 -6.85 -20.01 -5.65
CA GLY A 256 -7.68 -21.15 -5.24
C GLY A 256 -7.03 -22.02 -4.17
N ASP A 257 -6.11 -21.45 -3.39
CA ASP A 257 -5.41 -22.14 -2.31
C ASP A 257 -6.39 -22.48 -1.16
N PRO A 258 -6.18 -23.60 -0.45
CA PRO A 258 -7.00 -23.96 0.70
C PRO A 258 -6.91 -22.88 1.78
N TYR A 259 -7.99 -22.72 2.54
CA TYR A 259 -8.01 -21.81 3.66
C TYR A 259 -7.10 -22.30 4.79
N GLU A 260 -6.05 -21.51 5.08
CA GLU A 260 -5.14 -21.70 6.20
C GLU A 260 -5.40 -20.58 7.22
N LYS A 261 -5.88 -20.95 8.41
CA LYS A 261 -6.20 -19.99 9.46
C LYS A 261 -4.97 -19.20 9.89
N ASP A 262 -5.05 -17.87 9.86
CA ASP A 262 -4.00 -17.00 10.37
C ASP A 262 -4.19 -16.76 11.88
N VAL A 263 -3.57 -17.62 12.70
CA VAL A 263 -3.69 -17.58 14.18
C VAL A 263 -3.32 -16.21 14.76
N ILE A 264 -2.39 -15.48 14.12
CA ILE A 264 -2.01 -14.15 14.59
C ILE A 264 -3.13 -13.15 14.30
N ALA A 265 -3.67 -13.18 13.08
CA ALA A 265 -4.66 -12.20 12.64
C ALA A 265 -6.05 -12.45 13.22
N GLU A 266 -6.43 -13.72 13.40
CA GLU A 266 -7.79 -14.11 13.75
C GLU A 266 -7.97 -14.42 15.23
N ASP A 267 -6.98 -15.08 15.85
CA ASP A 267 -7.07 -15.44 17.26
C ASP A 267 -6.41 -14.36 18.10
N LEU A 268 -5.10 -14.14 17.93
CA LEU A 268 -4.31 -13.33 18.86
C LEU A 268 -4.63 -11.83 18.81
N PHE A 269 -4.78 -11.28 17.61
CA PHE A 269 -4.99 -9.85 17.37
C PHE A 269 -6.14 -9.59 16.38
N PRO A 270 -7.41 -9.72 16.83
CA PRO A 270 -8.59 -9.71 15.96
C PRO A 270 -8.77 -8.44 15.11
N PHE A 271 -8.17 -7.32 15.51
CA PHE A 271 -8.17 -6.08 14.73
C PHE A 271 -7.46 -6.25 13.38
N ILE A 272 -6.69 -7.31 13.15
CA ILE A 272 -6.00 -7.53 11.88
C ILE A 272 -6.99 -8.03 10.81
N SER A 273 -7.88 -8.97 11.17
CA SER A 273 -8.87 -9.56 10.25
C SER A 273 -10.26 -8.92 10.31
N SER A 274 -10.53 -8.03 11.27
CA SER A 274 -11.84 -7.40 11.42
C SER A 274 -12.21 -6.50 10.25
N GLU A 275 -13.50 -6.33 9.96
CA GLU A 275 -14.00 -5.30 9.03
C GLU A 275 -13.44 -3.91 9.32
N ARG A 276 -13.51 -3.03 8.32
CA ARG A 276 -13.02 -1.66 8.39
C ARG A 276 -13.53 -0.96 9.65
N PHE A 277 -12.65 -0.27 10.36
CA PHE A 277 -12.98 0.47 11.57
C PHE A 277 -12.24 1.80 11.66
N THR A 278 -12.86 2.74 12.36
CA THR A 278 -12.31 4.07 12.64
C THR A 278 -11.33 4.05 13.81
N LEU A 279 -10.49 5.10 13.92
CA LEU A 279 -9.61 5.26 15.09
C LEU A 279 -10.40 5.31 16.41
N LYS A 280 -11.60 5.90 16.38
CA LYS A 280 -12.49 5.95 17.54
C LYS A 280 -12.91 4.54 17.96
N GLU A 281 -13.37 3.72 17.01
CA GLU A 281 -13.75 2.32 17.29
C GLU A 281 -12.55 1.48 17.71
N PHE A 282 -11.37 1.71 17.12
CA PHE A 282 -10.15 1.06 17.57
C PHE A 282 -9.90 1.33 19.06
N VAL A 283 -9.89 2.59 19.47
CA VAL A 283 -9.62 2.97 20.87
C VAL A 283 -10.74 2.53 21.83
N LEU A 284 -12.00 2.61 21.39
CA LEU A 284 -13.16 2.34 22.25
C LEU A 284 -13.57 0.86 22.30
N GLN A 285 -13.01 -0.01 21.46
CA GLN A 285 -13.34 -1.44 21.44
C GLN A 285 -12.11 -2.30 21.76
N PRO A 286 -11.70 -2.38 23.05
CA PRO A 286 -10.58 -3.20 23.48
C PRO A 286 -10.71 -4.66 23.04
N LYS A 287 -11.94 -5.18 22.89
CA LYS A 287 -12.23 -6.53 22.38
C LYS A 287 -11.58 -6.85 21.03
N ARG A 288 -11.26 -5.84 20.22
CA ARG A 288 -10.55 -6.02 18.95
C ARG A 288 -9.04 -6.17 19.12
N TRP A 289 -8.47 -5.78 20.26
CA TRP A 289 -7.03 -5.65 20.43
C TRP A 289 -6.38 -7.00 20.65
N PHE A 290 -6.92 -7.78 21.58
CA PHE A 290 -6.36 -9.06 21.98
C PHE A 290 -7.44 -10.12 22.14
N TRP A 291 -7.04 -11.37 21.93
CA TRP A 291 -7.89 -12.53 22.17
C TRP A 291 -8.51 -12.54 23.58
N PHE A 292 -7.76 -12.18 24.62
CA PHE A 292 -8.26 -12.20 26.00
C PHE A 292 -9.20 -11.04 26.33
N THR A 293 -9.22 -9.99 25.50
CA THR A 293 -10.15 -8.85 25.64
C THR A 293 -11.49 -9.07 24.93
N THR A 294 -11.64 -10.12 24.11
CA THR A 294 -12.89 -10.38 23.36
C THR A 294 -14.13 -10.55 24.25
N ASN A 295 -13.95 -11.00 25.50
CA ASN A 295 -15.03 -11.15 26.49
C ASN A 295 -15.22 -9.91 27.40
N ALA A 296 -14.44 -8.84 27.20
CA ALA A 296 -14.61 -7.62 27.97
C ALA A 296 -15.87 -6.89 27.49
N LYS A 297 -16.77 -6.55 28.42
CA LYS A 297 -17.93 -5.71 28.13
C LYS A 297 -17.45 -4.36 27.59
N ASP A 298 -18.07 -3.90 26.51
CA ASP A 298 -17.78 -2.60 25.93
C ASP A 298 -17.89 -1.52 27.03
N ILE A 299 -16.90 -0.63 27.11
CA ILE A 299 -16.96 0.53 28.00
C ILE A 299 -17.97 1.49 27.35
N GLU A 300 -19.21 1.49 27.83
CA GLU A 300 -20.18 2.54 27.50
C GLU A 300 -19.64 3.87 28.04
N LEU A 301 -19.11 4.71 27.12
CA LEU A 301 -18.65 6.08 27.37
C LEU A 301 -19.58 7.06 26.67
#